data_AF-A0A968DU67-F1
#
_entry.id   AF-A0A968DU67-F1
#
_cell.length_a   1.000
_cell.length_b   1.000
_cell.length_c   1.000
_cell.angle_alpha   90.00
_cell.angle_beta   90.00
_cell.angle_gamma   90.00
#
_symmetry.space_group_name_H-M   'P 1'
#
loop_
_entity.id
_entity.type
_entity.pdbx_description
1 polymer ?
#
loop_
_entity_poly.entity_id
_entity_poly.type
_entity_poly.pdbx_seq_one_letter_code
_entity_poly.pdbx_strand_id
1 'polypeptide(L)' 'ALKAGQFFIPLRGENFDGHEFVRDAVAKKAAAVVVQSDWYSKQDEMNLPQNVTVIVVEDTLDFLQKLSVWHR' A
#
# COMPACT_ATOMS: atom_id res chain seq x y z
N ALA A 1 -9.16 11.47 -3.28
CA ALA A 1 -8.08 11.79 -2.33
C ALA A 1 -8.16 10.83 -1.14
N LEU A 2 -7.02 10.29 -0.69
CA LEU A 2 -6.94 9.39 0.47
C LEU A 2 -7.23 10.18 1.76
N LYS A 3 -8.15 9.67 2.58
CA LYS A 3 -8.50 10.23 3.90
C LYS A 3 -7.84 9.43 5.02
N ALA A 4 -7.66 10.09 6.17
CA ALA A 4 -7.21 9.42 7.38
C ALA A 4 -8.13 8.23 7.72
N GLY A 5 -7.54 7.12 8.15
CA GLY A 5 -8.25 5.89 8.47
C GLY A 5 -8.61 5.00 7.27
N GLN A 6 -8.27 5.40 6.04
CA GLN A 6 -8.48 4.55 4.85
C GLN A 6 -7.29 3.62 4.58
N PHE A 7 -7.56 2.58 3.79
CA PHE A 7 -6.54 1.70 3.23
C PHE A 7 -5.93 2.33 1.98
N PHE A 8 -4.63 2.13 1.80
CA PHE A 8 -3.92 2.51 0.58
C PHE A 8 -3.31 1.27 -0.07
N ILE A 9 -3.67 1.01 -1.33
CA ILE A 9 -3.17 -0.11 -2.13
C ILE A 9 -2.45 0.49 -3.35
N PRO A 10 -1.11 0.67 -3.31
CA PRO A 10 -0.32 1.06 -4.46
C PRO A 10 -0.43 0.04 -5.59
N LEU A 11 -0.75 0.51 -6.80
CA LEU A 11 -0.71 -0.28 -8.03
C LEU A 11 0.44 0.21 -8.90
N ARG A 12 1.16 -0.72 -9.53
CA ARG A 12 2.15 -0.42 -10.56
C ARG A 12 1.46 -0.40 -11.93
N GLY A 13 1.48 0.75 -12.59
CA GLY A 13 1.02 0.91 -13.96
C GLY A 13 2.20 1.02 -14.92
N GLU A 14 1.92 1.06 -16.23
CA GLU A 14 2.93 1.11 -17.27
C GLU A 14 3.83 2.37 -17.20
N ASN A 15 3.27 3.48 -16.71
CA ASN A 15 3.95 4.78 -16.66
C ASN A 15 4.24 5.27 -15.22
N PHE A 16 3.70 4.61 -14.20
CA PHE A 16 3.73 5.12 -12.83
C PHE A 16 3.75 3.98 -11.80
N ASP A 17 4.58 4.08 -10.77
CA ASP A 17 4.59 3.14 -9.64
C ASP A 17 3.91 3.75 -8.41
N GLY A 18 2.70 3.26 -8.08
CA GLY A 18 1.94 3.66 -6.91
C GLY A 18 2.71 3.60 -5.59
N HIS A 19 3.75 2.77 -5.50
CA HIS A 19 4.54 2.60 -4.29
C HIS A 19 5.33 3.87 -3.91
N GLU A 20 5.58 4.78 -4.86
CA GLU A 20 6.18 6.09 -4.59
C GLU A 20 5.33 6.93 -3.63
N PHE A 21 4.02 6.69 -3.58
CA PHE A 21 3.10 7.41 -2.70
C PHE A 21 2.89 6.78 -1.33
N VAL A 22 3.55 5.67 -0.99
CA VAL A 22 3.35 5.01 0.30
C VAL A 22 3.70 5.93 1.48
N ARG A 23 4.77 6.73 1.37
CA ARG A 23 5.15 7.70 2.40
C ARG A 23 4.12 8.81 2.55
N ASP A 24 3.53 9.27 1.44
CA ASP A 24 2.45 10.26 1.46
C ASP A 24 1.16 9.68 2.07
N ALA A 25 0.82 8.42 1.78
CA ALA A 25 -0.30 7.72 2.38
C ALA A 25 -0.16 7.61 3.91
N VAL A 26 1.05 7.28 4.36
CA VAL A 26 1.42 7.24 5.78
C VAL A 26 1.30 8.62 6.41
N ALA A 27 1.81 9.67 5.78
CA ALA A 27 1.69 11.06 6.25
C ALA A 27 0.21 11.50 6.35
N LYS A 28 -0.65 11.00 5.47
CA LYS A 28 -2.11 11.21 5.48
C LYS A 28 -2.86 10.36 6.52
N LYS A 29 -2.14 9.63 7.39
CA LYS A 29 -2.70 8.76 8.45
C LYS A 29 -3.59 7.66 7.88
N ALA A 30 -3.16 7.01 6.80
CA ALA A 30 -3.75 5.76 6.35
C ALA A 30 -3.80 4.75 7.52
N ALA A 31 -4.90 4.01 7.64
CA ALA A 31 -5.00 2.95 8.65
C ALA A 31 -4.06 1.79 8.31
N ALA A 32 -3.97 1.46 7.02
CA ALA A 32 -3.02 0.47 6.53
C ALA A 32 -2.58 0.77 5.10
N VAL A 33 -1.38 0.27 4.77
CA VAL A 33 -0.80 0.30 3.43
C VAL A 33 -0.49 -1.12 2.98
N VAL A 34 -0.91 -1.49 1.76
CA VAL A 34 -0.68 -2.82 1.19
C VAL A 34 0.42 -2.73 0.14
N VAL A 35 1.61 -3.23 0.44
CA VAL A 35 2.78 -3.06 -0.43
C VAL A 35 3.23 -4.39 -1.01
N GLN A 36 3.81 -4.32 -2.21
CA GLN A 36 4.41 -5.47 -2.85
C GLN A 36 5.69 -5.92 -2.13
N SER A 37 5.92 -7.23 -2.06
CA SER A 37 7.03 -7.84 -1.31
C SER A 37 8.40 -7.51 -1.89
N ASP A 38 8.51 -7.43 -3.21
CA ASP A 38 9.73 -7.04 -3.92
C ASP A 38 10.10 -5.57 -3.65
N TRP A 39 9.10 -4.69 -3.55
CA TRP A 39 9.27 -3.29 -3.20
C TRP A 39 9.64 -3.14 -1.72
N TYR A 40 8.96 -3.86 -0.83
CA TYR A 40 9.20 -3.84 0.62
C TYR A 40 10.60 -4.32 0.97
N SER A 41 11.07 -5.40 0.34
CA SER A 41 12.42 -5.96 0.57
C SER A 41 13.56 -5.03 0.15
N LYS A 42 13.28 -4.05 -0.71
CA LYS A 42 14.25 -3.02 -1.14
C LYS A 42 14.24 -1.79 -0.23
N GLN A 43 13.34 -1.70 0.74
CA GLN A 43 13.31 -0.61 1.70
C GLN A 43 14.24 -0.96 2.87
N ASP A 44 15.43 -0.35 2.91
CA ASP A 44 16.42 -0.60 3.97
C ASP A 44 15.87 -0.33 5.37
N GLU A 45 15.14 0.78 5.54
CA GLU A 45 14.46 1.12 6.80
C GLU A 45 13.14 1.85 6.51
N MET A 46 12.03 1.13 6.63
CA MET A 46 10.71 1.74 6.54
C MET A 46 10.34 2.33 7.90
N ASN A 47 10.77 3.56 8.16
CA ASN A 47 10.48 4.26 9.42
C ASN A 47 9.02 4.74 9.43
N LEU A 48 8.11 3.84 9.79
CA LEU A 48 6.68 4.08 9.80
C LEU A 48 6.20 4.45 11.21
N PRO A 49 5.21 5.36 11.31
CA PRO A 49 4.54 5.62 12.57
C PRO A 49 3.93 4.31 13.09
N GLN A 50 3.99 4.08 14.41
CA GLN A 50 3.43 2.89 15.06
C GLN A 50 1.91 2.68 14.80
N ASN A 51 1.23 3.71 14.30
CA ASN A 51 -0.21 3.71 14.08
C ASN A 51 -0.62 3.28 12.66
N VAL A 52 0.33 2.88 11.81
CA VAL A 52 0.04 2.43 10.43
C VAL A 52 0.40 0.95 10.29
N THR A 53 -0.58 0.14 9.90
CA THR A 53 -0.35 -1.27 9.59
C THR A 53 0.21 -1.43 8.18
N VAL A 54 1.31 -2.17 8.03
CA VAL A 54 1.82 -2.56 6.70
C VAL A 54 1.41 -3.99 6.43
N ILE A 55 0.77 -4.20 5.29
CA ILE A 55 0.43 -5.53 4.79
C ILE A 55 1.33 -5.77 3.58
N VAL A 56 2.18 -6.79 3.65
CA VAL A 56 3.07 -7.15 2.56
C VAL A 56 2.44 -8.30 1.77
N VAL A 57 2.33 -8.14 0.46
CA VAL A 57 1.74 -9.13 -0.46
C VAL A 57 2.66 -9.38 -1.65
N GLU A 58 2.54 -10.52 -2.32
CA GLU A 58 3.35 -10.81 -3.51
C GLU A 58 3.03 -9.89 -4.70
N ASP A 59 1.74 -9.57 -4.89
CA ASP A 59 1.26 -8.70 -5.96
C ASP A 59 0.05 -7.89 -5.47
N THR A 60 0.13 -6.56 -5.57
CA THR A 60 -0.93 -5.66 -5.08
C THR A 60 -2.13 -5.58 -6.02
N LEU A 61 -1.95 -5.86 -7.32
CA LEU A 61 -3.04 -5.92 -8.29
C LEU A 61 -3.87 -7.17 -8.09
N ASP A 62 -3.23 -8.33 -7.92
CA ASP A 62 -3.90 -9.59 -7.56
C ASP A 62 -4.64 -9.46 -6.23
N PHE A 63 -4.01 -8.87 -5.21
CA PHE A 63 -4.65 -8.59 -3.93
C PHE A 63 -5.93 -7.75 -4.10
N LEU A 64 -5.87 -6.67 -4.88
CA LEU A 64 -7.03 -5.82 -5.14
C LEU A 64 -8.14 -6.56 -5.90
N GLN A 65 -7.78 -7.38 -6.88
CA GLN A 65 -8.74 -8.21 -7.63
C GLN A 65 -9.46 -9.19 -6.71
N LYS A 66 -8.72 -9.90 -5.84
CA LYS A 66 -9.28 -10.82 -4.85
C LYS A 66 -10.20 -10.11 -3.86
N LEU A 67 -9.82 -8.92 -3.40
CA LEU A 67 -10.65 -8.10 -2.51
C LEU A 67 -11.96 -7.68 -3.19
N SER A 68 -11.90 -7.33 -4.48
CA SER A 68 -13.06 -6.92 -5.27
C SER A 68 -14.06 -8.06 -5.48
N VAL A 69 -13.59 -9.30 -5.59
CA VAL A 69 -14.46 -10.48 -5.67
C VAL A 69 -15.22 -10.72 -4.36
N TRP A 70 -14.62 -10.39 -3.22
CA TRP A 70 -15.21 -10.60 -1.90
C TRP A 70 -16.26 -9.53 -1.53
N HIS A 71 -16.11 -8.31 -2.07
CA HIS A 71 -17.01 -7.16 -1.82
C HIS A 71 -18.22 -7.08 -2.78
N ARG A 72 -18.86 -8.22 -3.06
CA ARG A 72 -20.05 -8.28 -3.92
C ARG A 72 -21.37 -8.19 -3.15
#